data_AF-A0A2D5ZP45-F1
#
_entry.id   AF-A0A2D5ZP45-F1
#
_cell.length_a   1.000
_cell.length_b   1.000
_cell.length_c   1.000
_cell.angle_alpha   90.00
_cell.angle_beta   90.00
_cell.angle_gamma   90.00
#
_symmetry.space_group_name_H-M   'P 1'
#
loop_
_entity.id
_entity.type
_entity.pdbx_description
1 polymer ?
#
loop_
_entity_poly.entity_id
_entity_poly.type
_entity_poly.pdbx_seq_one_letter_code
_entity_poly.pdbx_strand_id
1 'polypeptide(L)'
;MIPYTLLPWLAAISASAANPADPRDAQHGVAVNAFSEAGALRYLLAWSSSAHAPWEHDIYVQRIHFEQAVLLPEMPPLRAIGTGSDGAQEPVDPVEARGLFLTAWEDGTGQTIDVRAVLHDARGDVERAEWIVAGGESSQHSVSTAALRDGFVVAYADEAPPAQAAMIEVALFDLTGS
;
A
#
# COMPACT_ATOMS: atom_id res chain seq x y z
N MET A 1 6.13 18.66 34.34
CA MET A 1 6.62 18.77 32.96
C MET A 1 7.70 17.72 32.81
N ILE A 2 7.36 16.56 32.24
CA ILE A 2 8.32 15.44 32.08
C ILE A 2 9.00 15.67 30.72
N PRO A 3 10.34 15.72 30.64
CA PRO A 3 11.00 15.90 29.36
C PRO A 3 10.87 14.60 28.57
N TYR A 4 10.25 14.67 27.39
CA TYR A 4 10.33 13.61 26.39
C TYR A 4 11.74 13.61 25.82
N THR A 5 12.64 12.82 26.38
CA THR A 5 13.86 12.42 25.67
C THR A 5 13.45 11.46 24.57
N LEU A 6 13.32 11.98 23.35
CA LEU A 6 13.35 11.19 22.12
C LEU A 6 14.74 10.53 22.06
N LEU A 7 14.86 9.33 22.60
CA LEU A 7 15.98 8.45 22.28
C LEU A 7 15.71 7.90 20.88
N PRO A 8 16.55 8.18 19.87
CA PRO A 8 16.44 7.55 18.57
C PRO A 8 16.95 6.12 18.74
N TRP A 9 16.09 5.21 19.19
CA TRP A 9 16.34 3.79 19.01
C TRP A 9 16.00 3.51 17.55
N LEU A 10 16.98 3.67 16.67
CA LEU A 10 17.00 2.97 15.40
C LEU A 10 16.98 1.47 15.73
N ALA A 11 15.79 0.89 15.84
CA ALA A 11 15.60 -0.50 15.49
C ALA A 11 15.77 -0.56 13.97
N ALA A 12 17.03 -0.45 13.51
CA ALA A 12 17.36 -0.92 12.19
C ALA A 12 17.03 -2.41 12.23
N ILE A 13 15.98 -2.80 11.51
CA ILE A 13 15.95 -4.13 10.92
C ILE A 13 17.13 -4.08 9.97
N SER A 14 18.32 -4.40 10.47
CA SER A 14 19.47 -4.60 9.59
C SER A 14 19.01 -5.64 8.61
N ALA A 15 18.86 -5.24 7.35
CA ALA A 15 18.92 -6.13 6.22
C ALA A 15 20.04 -7.11 6.55
N SER A 16 19.70 -8.39 6.71
CA SER A 16 20.71 -9.40 6.93
C SER A 16 21.66 -9.28 5.75
N ALA A 17 22.88 -8.81 6.01
CA ALA A 17 23.90 -8.74 4.98
C ALA A 17 23.99 -10.14 4.34
N ALA A 18 23.63 -10.19 3.05
CA ALA A 18 23.56 -11.39 2.19
C ALA A 18 22.28 -12.26 2.21
N ASN A 19 21.08 -11.67 2.20
CA ASN A 19 19.91 -12.35 1.61
C ASN A 19 19.49 -11.67 0.29
N PRO A 20 19.91 -12.16 -0.88
CA PRO A 20 19.57 -11.57 -2.20
C PRO A 20 18.08 -11.72 -2.59
N ALA A 21 17.20 -11.92 -1.62
CA ALA A 21 15.77 -12.17 -1.80
C ALA A 21 14.91 -11.49 -0.72
N ASP A 22 15.42 -10.48 0.01
CA ASP A 22 14.54 -9.64 0.83
C ASP A 22 13.81 -8.66 -0.11
N PRO A 23 12.48 -8.78 -0.30
CA PRO A 23 11.74 -7.86 -1.17
C PRO A 23 11.68 -6.43 -0.61
N ARG A 24 12.25 -6.18 0.57
CA ARG A 24 12.45 -4.85 1.12
C ARG A 24 13.75 -4.21 0.67
N ASP A 25 14.59 -4.87 -0.12
CA ASP A 25 15.72 -4.20 -0.78
C ASP A 25 15.23 -3.48 -2.05
N ALA A 26 15.75 -2.28 -2.33
CA ALA A 26 15.26 -1.42 -3.42
C ALA A 26 13.75 -1.13 -3.32
N GLN A 27 13.31 -0.78 -2.10
CA GLN A 27 11.93 -0.48 -1.79
C GLN A 27 11.56 0.98 -2.01
N HIS A 28 10.27 1.17 -2.27
CA HIS A 28 9.65 2.38 -2.74
C HIS A 28 8.21 2.43 -2.16
N GLY A 29 7.58 3.60 -2.14
CA GLY A 29 6.17 3.76 -1.75
C GLY A 29 5.78 3.03 -0.47
N VAL A 30 6.48 3.27 0.64
CA VAL A 30 6.27 2.56 1.90
C VAL A 30 5.14 3.19 2.70
N ALA A 31 4.18 2.38 3.13
CA ALA A 31 3.08 2.79 4.00
C ALA A 31 2.85 1.80 5.14
N VAL A 32 2.32 2.32 6.25
CA VAL A 32 1.96 1.52 7.43
C VAL A 32 0.54 1.86 7.85
N ASN A 33 -0.30 0.84 7.94
CA ASN A 33 -1.67 0.98 8.42
C ASN A 33 -1.83 0.28 9.77
N ALA A 34 -2.37 0.98 10.77
CA ALA A 34 -2.65 0.41 12.08
C ALA A 34 -4.09 -0.07 12.16
N PHE A 35 -4.31 -1.27 12.72
CA PHE A 35 -5.64 -1.87 12.88
C PHE A 35 -5.74 -2.64 14.19
N SER A 36 -6.98 -2.88 14.64
CA SER A 36 -7.25 -3.63 15.87
C SER A 36 -7.77 -5.02 15.51
N GLU A 37 -7.12 -6.06 16.04
CA GLU A 37 -7.58 -7.44 15.89
C GLU A 37 -7.61 -8.10 17.27
N ALA A 38 -8.75 -8.70 17.63
CA ALA A 38 -8.96 -9.35 18.92
C ALA A 38 -8.56 -8.48 20.15
N GLY A 39 -8.69 -7.16 20.03
CA GLY A 39 -8.34 -6.20 21.09
C GLY A 39 -6.84 -5.87 21.18
N ALA A 40 -6.02 -6.34 20.24
CA ALA A 40 -4.61 -6.02 20.15
C ALA A 40 -4.32 -5.13 18.94
N LEU A 41 -3.41 -4.17 19.10
CA LEU A 41 -2.97 -3.32 18.00
C LEU A 41 -2.02 -4.11 17.09
N ARG A 42 -2.26 -4.01 15.79
CA ARG A 42 -1.50 -4.64 14.71
C ARG A 42 -1.24 -3.63 13.61
N TYR A 43 -0.32 -3.95 12.73
CA TYR A 43 0.01 -3.10 11.60
C TYR A 43 0.18 -3.92 10.34
N LEU A 44 -0.27 -3.36 9.22
CA LEU A 44 0.04 -3.83 7.89
C LEU A 44 1.06 -2.88 7.29
N LEU A 45 2.26 -3.38 7.01
CA LEU A 45 3.28 -2.70 6.23
C LEU A 45 3.03 -3.02 4.76
N ALA A 46 3.00 -2.01 3.90
CA ALA A 46 2.97 -2.19 2.45
C ALA A 46 4.09 -1.39 1.80
N TRP A 47 4.64 -1.91 0.71
CA TRP A 47 5.69 -1.24 -0.06
C TRP A 47 5.72 -1.76 -1.49
N SER A 48 6.30 -0.97 -2.39
CA SER A 48 6.67 -1.43 -3.72
C SER A 48 8.16 -1.80 -3.76
N SER A 49 8.52 -2.77 -4.60
CA SER A 49 9.90 -3.26 -4.78
C SER A 49 10.33 -3.06 -6.22
N SER A 50 11.46 -2.38 -6.47
CA SER A 50 12.03 -2.17 -7.82
C SER A 50 13.22 -3.10 -8.13
N ALA A 51 13.25 -4.28 -7.51
CA ALA A 51 14.41 -5.17 -7.50
C ALA A 51 14.89 -5.65 -8.89
N HIS A 52 14.03 -5.62 -9.92
CA HIS A 52 14.35 -6.11 -11.26
C HIS A 52 14.63 -4.98 -12.26
N ALA A 53 13.81 -3.92 -12.28
CA ALA A 53 14.03 -2.70 -13.05
C ALA A 53 13.42 -1.48 -12.34
N PRO A 54 13.89 -0.25 -12.62
CA PRO A 54 13.39 0.96 -11.97
C PRO A 54 11.90 1.28 -12.20
N TRP A 55 11.26 0.64 -13.17
CA TRP A 55 9.84 0.81 -13.52
C TRP A 55 9.00 -0.44 -13.24
N GLU A 56 9.64 -1.56 -12.88
CA GLU A 56 8.96 -2.79 -12.51
C GLU A 56 8.79 -2.76 -11.00
N HIS A 57 7.56 -2.56 -10.52
CA HIS A 57 7.31 -2.71 -9.10
C HIS A 57 6.30 -3.81 -8.82
N ASP A 58 6.70 -4.70 -7.92
CA ASP A 58 5.78 -5.58 -7.22
C ASP A 58 5.35 -4.89 -5.93
N ILE A 59 4.12 -5.13 -5.48
CA ILE A 59 3.64 -4.62 -4.19
C ILE A 59 3.62 -5.76 -3.20
N TYR A 60 4.25 -5.51 -2.06
CA TYR A 60 4.34 -6.43 -0.96
C TYR A 60 3.56 -5.90 0.23
N VAL A 61 3.00 -6.84 0.99
CA VAL A 61 2.42 -6.57 2.30
C VAL A 61 3.05 -7.48 3.34
N GLN A 62 3.14 -6.98 4.57
CA GLN A 62 3.58 -7.77 5.70
C GLN A 62 2.84 -7.33 6.95
N ARG A 63 2.23 -8.29 7.61
CA ARG A 63 1.65 -8.09 8.92
C ARG A 63 2.73 -8.10 10.01
N ILE A 64 2.72 -7.08 10.85
CA ILE A 64 3.70 -6.86 11.90
C ILE A 64 3.02 -6.41 13.20
N HIS A 65 3.70 -6.57 14.32
CA HIS A 65 3.35 -5.93 15.59
C HIS A 65 4.61 -5.36 16.26
N PHE A 66 4.41 -4.58 17.33
CA PHE A 66 5.50 -4.04 18.12
C PHE A 66 5.43 -4.55 19.56
N GLU A 67 6.56 -5.04 20.07
CA GLU A 67 6.75 -5.35 21.49
C GLU A 67 7.93 -4.56 22.01
N GLN A 68 7.72 -3.72 23.02
CA GLN A 68 8.79 -2.92 23.62
C GLN A 68 9.58 -2.11 22.57
N ALA A 69 8.89 -1.54 21.59
CA ALA A 69 9.46 -0.81 20.43
C ALA A 69 10.29 -1.67 19.46
N VAL A 70 10.23 -3.00 19.56
CA VAL A 70 10.79 -3.92 18.56
C VAL A 70 9.70 -4.33 17.58
N LEU A 71 9.95 -4.13 16.29
CA LEU A 71 9.09 -4.64 15.22
C LEU A 71 9.26 -6.15 15.10
N LEU A 72 8.15 -6.88 15.18
CA LEU A 72 8.09 -8.33 15.06
C LEU A 72 7.19 -8.69 13.86
N PRO A 73 7.71 -9.41 12.85
CA PRO A 73 6.89 -9.88 11.75
C PRO A 73 5.99 -11.04 12.20
N GLU A 74 4.70 -10.96 11.90
CA GLU A 74 3.75 -12.06 12.16
C GLU A 74 3.67 -13.04 10.98
N MET A 75 4.19 -12.63 9.81
CA MET A 75 4.25 -13.42 8.59
C MET A 75 5.48 -13.03 7.75
N PRO A 76 5.96 -13.87 6.81
CA PRO A 76 6.90 -13.42 5.79
C PRO A 76 6.26 -12.34 4.89
N PRO A 77 7.06 -11.49 4.22
CA PRO A 77 6.54 -10.63 3.16
C PRO A 77 5.75 -11.43 2.11
N LEU A 78 4.54 -10.98 1.81
CA LEU A 78 3.70 -11.55 0.76
C LEU A 78 3.70 -10.59 -0.43
N ARG A 79 3.93 -11.10 -1.63
CA ARG A 79 3.66 -10.34 -2.86
C ARG A 79 2.14 -10.28 -3.03
N ALA A 80 1.54 -9.13 -2.77
CA ALA A 80 0.11 -8.91 -2.93
C ALA A 80 -0.26 -8.64 -4.38
N ILE A 81 0.58 -7.90 -5.10
CA ILE A 81 0.39 -7.52 -6.50
C ILE A 81 1.73 -7.66 -7.23
N GLY A 82 1.67 -8.07 -8.49
CA GLY A 82 2.86 -8.24 -9.31
C GLY A 82 3.18 -9.70 -9.61
N THR A 83 3.82 -9.96 -10.75
CA THR A 83 4.42 -11.24 -11.11
C THR A 83 5.95 -11.17 -11.13
N GLY A 84 6.55 -10.02 -10.83
CA GLY A 84 7.98 -9.75 -10.92
C GLY A 84 8.41 -8.98 -12.16
N SER A 85 7.47 -8.55 -13.00
CA SER A 85 7.74 -7.76 -14.22
C SER A 85 6.66 -6.69 -14.46
N ASP A 86 5.89 -6.38 -13.42
CA ASP A 86 4.66 -5.64 -13.53
C ASP A 86 4.93 -4.16 -13.30
N GLY A 87 4.14 -3.31 -13.93
CA GLY A 87 4.25 -1.87 -13.86
C GLY A 87 3.44 -1.25 -12.73
N ALA A 88 3.15 -1.99 -11.65
CA ALA A 88 2.65 -1.31 -10.46
C ALA A 88 3.73 -0.31 -9.99
N GLN A 89 3.31 0.86 -9.56
CA GLN A 89 4.11 2.03 -9.24
C GLN A 89 3.60 2.65 -7.93
N GLU A 90 4.43 3.53 -7.37
CA GLU A 90 4.15 4.29 -6.16
C GLU A 90 3.05 5.34 -6.37
N PRO A 91 2.36 5.80 -5.31
CA PRO A 91 2.44 5.33 -3.92
C PRO A 91 1.60 4.07 -3.69
N VAL A 92 1.98 3.27 -2.69
CA VAL A 92 1.17 2.17 -2.17
C VAL A 92 0.54 2.63 -0.86
N ASP A 93 -0.79 2.65 -0.77
CA ASP A 93 -1.49 3.12 0.43
C ASP A 93 -2.55 2.11 0.89
N PRO A 94 -2.27 1.31 1.93
CA PRO A 94 -3.22 0.37 2.51
C PRO A 94 -4.09 1.04 3.57
N VAL A 95 -5.39 0.72 3.58
CA VAL A 95 -6.31 1.15 4.61
C VAL A 95 -7.31 0.08 5.02
N GLU A 96 -7.52 -0.06 6.34
CA GLU A 96 -8.41 -1.06 6.92
C GLU A 96 -9.83 -0.53 7.17
N ALA A 97 -10.84 -1.32 6.79
CA ALA A 97 -12.21 -1.17 7.25
C ALA A 97 -12.89 -2.56 7.34
N ARG A 98 -13.50 -2.85 8.49
CA ARG A 98 -14.30 -4.07 8.75
C ARG A 98 -13.51 -5.39 8.56
N GLY A 99 -12.23 -5.37 8.87
CA GLY A 99 -11.33 -6.51 8.75
C GLY A 99 -10.74 -6.71 7.34
N LEU A 100 -11.06 -5.80 6.40
CA LEU A 100 -10.56 -5.82 5.04
C LEU A 100 -9.65 -4.62 4.78
N PHE A 101 -8.66 -4.81 3.94
CA PHE A 101 -7.71 -3.82 3.50
C PHE A 101 -7.94 -3.51 2.03
N LEU A 102 -8.15 -2.23 1.73
CA LEU A 102 -7.98 -1.71 0.39
C LEU A 102 -6.54 -1.22 0.26
N THR A 103 -5.81 -1.77 -0.68
CA THR A 103 -4.48 -1.27 -1.08
C THR A 103 -4.62 -0.67 -2.47
N ALA A 104 -4.29 0.60 -2.62
CA ALA A 104 -4.32 1.31 -3.91
C ALA A 104 -2.91 1.71 -4.37
N TRP A 105 -2.71 1.76 -5.68
CA TRP A 105 -1.44 2.08 -6.33
C TRP A 105 -1.63 2.68 -7.72
N GLU A 106 -0.55 3.25 -8.25
CA GLU A 106 -0.45 3.71 -9.64
C GLU A 106 0.01 2.54 -10.52
N ASP A 107 -0.59 2.30 -11.67
CA ASP A 107 -0.19 1.24 -12.59
C ASP A 107 0.25 1.85 -13.93
N GLY A 108 1.55 1.78 -14.20
CA GLY A 108 2.19 2.22 -15.43
C GLY A 108 2.44 1.12 -16.46
N THR A 109 1.79 -0.06 -16.35
CA THR A 109 1.89 -1.10 -17.39
C THR A 109 1.31 -0.68 -18.74
N GLY A 110 0.38 0.29 -18.74
CA GLY A 110 -0.31 0.80 -19.91
C GLY A 110 0.46 1.86 -20.71
N GLN A 111 -0.26 2.53 -21.61
CA GLN A 111 0.25 3.75 -22.29
C GLN A 111 0.18 4.99 -21.37
N THR A 112 -0.67 4.91 -20.35
CA THR A 112 -0.95 5.92 -19.34
C THR A 112 -0.90 5.26 -17.97
N ILE A 113 -0.81 6.08 -16.92
CA ILE A 113 -0.83 5.60 -15.54
C ILE A 113 -2.29 5.52 -15.09
N ASP A 114 -2.74 4.34 -14.70
CA ASP A 114 -4.05 4.11 -14.08
C ASP A 114 -3.91 4.10 -12.55
N VAL A 115 -4.97 4.39 -11.81
CA VAL A 115 -5.05 4.06 -10.38
C VAL A 115 -5.79 2.75 -10.23
N ARG A 116 -5.16 1.78 -9.58
CA ARG A 116 -5.74 0.46 -9.29
C ARG A 116 -5.89 0.25 -7.79
N ALA A 117 -6.74 -0.70 -7.44
CA ALA A 117 -6.89 -1.17 -6.07
C ALA A 117 -7.16 -2.67 -6.03
N VAL A 118 -6.86 -3.27 -4.87
CA VAL A 118 -7.16 -4.66 -4.52
C VAL A 118 -7.75 -4.68 -3.11
N LEU A 119 -8.67 -5.60 -2.87
CA LEU A 119 -9.27 -5.81 -1.55
C LEU A 119 -8.83 -7.17 -1.01
N HIS A 120 -8.25 -7.18 0.17
CA HIS A 120 -7.72 -8.39 0.78
C HIS A 120 -7.83 -8.35 2.31
N ASP A 121 -7.63 -9.47 2.98
CA ASP A 121 -7.57 -9.50 4.44
C ASP A 121 -6.16 -9.19 4.98
N ALA A 122 -6.00 -9.19 6.31
CA ALA A 122 -4.71 -8.93 6.96
C ALA A 122 -3.63 -10.01 6.70
N ARG A 123 -3.99 -11.14 6.08
CA ARG A 123 -3.08 -12.21 5.67
C ARG A 123 -2.71 -12.11 4.20
N GLY A 124 -3.36 -11.21 3.47
CA GLY A 124 -3.23 -10.99 2.04
C GLY A 124 -4.07 -11.94 1.19
N ASP A 125 -5.05 -12.64 1.80
CA ASP A 125 -6.04 -13.40 1.05
C ASP A 125 -6.97 -12.42 0.33
N VAL A 126 -7.06 -12.55 -1.00
CA VAL A 126 -7.78 -11.60 -1.88
C VAL A 126 -9.29 -11.84 -1.81
N GLU A 127 -10.04 -10.83 -1.38
CA GLU A 127 -11.51 -10.80 -1.37
C GLU A 127 -12.05 -10.29 -2.71
N ARG A 128 -11.37 -9.27 -3.27
CA ARG A 128 -11.63 -8.77 -4.62
C ARG A 128 -10.31 -8.59 -5.35
N ALA A 129 -10.16 -9.33 -6.45
CA ALA A 129 -9.04 -9.17 -7.38
C ALA A 129 -8.94 -7.73 -7.88
N GLU A 130 -7.76 -7.35 -8.36
CA GLU A 130 -7.49 -5.96 -8.73
C GLU A 130 -8.53 -5.38 -9.71
N TRP A 131 -8.74 -4.07 -9.62
CA TRP A 131 -9.55 -3.34 -10.58
C TRP A 131 -9.01 -1.93 -10.78
N ILE A 132 -9.33 -1.37 -11.94
CA ILE A 132 -9.09 0.04 -12.25
C ILE A 132 -10.08 0.88 -11.46
N VAL A 133 -9.58 1.70 -10.53
CA VAL A 133 -10.33 2.72 -9.79
C VAL A 133 -10.52 3.93 -10.69
N ALA A 134 -9.45 4.36 -11.35
CA ALA A 134 -9.45 5.44 -12.32
C ALA A 134 -8.46 5.10 -13.44
N GLY A 135 -8.85 5.39 -14.68
CA GLY A 135 -8.02 5.13 -15.84
C GLY A 135 -8.49 5.99 -17.01
N GLY A 136 -7.69 6.06 -18.07
CA GLY A 136 -8.07 6.81 -19.27
C GLY A 136 -6.90 7.27 -20.13
N GLU A 137 -7.16 8.25 -21.00
CA GLU A 137 -6.17 8.79 -21.95
C GLU A 137 -5.09 9.67 -21.30
N SER A 138 -5.10 9.84 -19.97
CA SER A 138 -4.15 10.68 -19.24
C SER A 138 -3.74 10.01 -17.94
N SER A 139 -2.64 10.47 -17.34
CA SER A 139 -2.07 9.86 -16.15
C SER A 139 -2.83 10.24 -14.88
N GLN A 140 -3.32 9.25 -14.15
CA GLN A 140 -3.77 9.41 -12.76
C GLN A 140 -2.62 9.07 -11.82
N HIS A 141 -2.43 9.87 -10.76
CA HIS A 141 -1.29 9.73 -9.86
C HIS A 141 -1.56 10.28 -8.45
N SER A 142 -0.58 10.22 -7.55
CA SER A 142 -0.64 10.64 -6.16
C SER A 142 -1.81 10.02 -5.39
N VAL A 143 -2.02 8.70 -5.53
CA VAL A 143 -3.13 8.02 -4.87
C VAL A 143 -3.02 8.11 -3.34
N SER A 144 -4.16 8.29 -2.67
CA SER A 144 -4.30 8.26 -1.21
C SER A 144 -5.65 7.67 -0.83
N THR A 145 -5.70 6.97 0.29
CA THR A 145 -6.85 6.20 0.73
C THR A 145 -7.26 6.55 2.15
N ALA A 146 -8.55 6.41 2.46
CA ALA A 146 -9.02 6.46 3.83
C ALA A 146 -10.20 5.50 4.08
N ALA A 147 -10.31 5.04 5.33
CA ALA A 147 -11.39 4.20 5.77
C ALA A 147 -12.67 5.02 5.96
N LEU A 148 -13.79 4.45 5.53
CA LEU A 148 -15.12 4.86 5.92
C LEU A 148 -15.72 3.79 6.83
N ARG A 149 -16.80 4.12 7.55
CA ARG A 149 -17.48 3.15 8.43
C ARG A 149 -17.84 1.85 7.70
N ASP A 150 -18.30 1.99 6.47
CA ASP A 150 -18.80 0.89 5.65
C ASP A 150 -18.19 0.91 4.25
N GLY A 151 -16.93 1.33 4.11
CA GLY A 151 -16.29 1.45 2.80
C GLY A 151 -14.92 2.09 2.83
N PHE A 152 -14.47 2.53 1.68
CA PHE A 152 -13.22 3.27 1.50
C PHE A 152 -13.44 4.48 0.59
N VAL A 153 -12.56 5.45 0.75
CA VAL A 153 -12.37 6.53 -0.20
C VAL A 153 -10.98 6.41 -0.82
N VAL A 154 -10.88 6.62 -2.13
CA VAL A 154 -9.62 6.69 -2.86
C VAL A 154 -9.58 8.05 -3.54
N ALA A 155 -8.64 8.90 -3.14
CA ALA A 155 -8.35 10.18 -3.76
C ALA A 155 -7.12 10.07 -4.67
N TYR A 156 -7.13 10.79 -5.78
CA TYR A 156 -6.03 10.80 -6.75
C TYR A 156 -6.00 12.11 -7.52
N ALA A 157 -4.85 12.42 -8.10
CA ALA A 157 -4.67 13.50 -9.05
C ALA A 157 -4.99 12.98 -10.47
N ASP A 158 -5.83 13.68 -11.21
CA ASP A 158 -6.23 13.35 -12.58
C ASP A 158 -5.85 14.48 -13.55
N GLU A 159 -5.14 14.13 -14.61
CA GLU A 159 -4.71 15.04 -15.68
C GLU A 159 -5.58 14.94 -16.94
N ALA A 160 -6.66 14.16 -16.92
CA ALA A 160 -7.52 13.98 -18.08
C ALA A 160 -8.20 15.28 -18.55
N PRO A 161 -8.34 15.51 -19.88
CA PRO A 161 -9.14 16.61 -20.41
C PRO A 161 -10.57 16.60 -19.81
N PRO A 162 -11.13 17.77 -19.46
CA PRO A 162 -10.72 19.12 -19.84
C PRO A 162 -9.74 19.79 -18.86
N ALA A 163 -9.14 19.05 -17.93
CA ALA A 163 -8.23 19.61 -16.94
C ALA A 163 -7.08 20.36 -17.63
N GLN A 164 -6.79 21.59 -17.17
CA GLN A 164 -5.62 22.36 -17.61
C GLN A 164 -4.40 22.13 -16.72
N ALA A 165 -4.61 21.48 -15.57
CA ALA A 165 -3.65 21.03 -14.57
C ALA A 165 -4.29 19.90 -13.78
N ALA A 166 -3.48 19.07 -13.11
CA ALA A 166 -3.98 17.95 -12.30
C ALA A 166 -5.07 18.39 -11.30
N MET A 167 -6.19 17.68 -11.29
CA MET A 167 -7.31 17.91 -10.35
C MET A 167 -7.40 16.77 -9.34
N ILE A 168 -7.83 17.07 -8.12
CA ILE A 168 -8.08 16.02 -7.12
C ILE A 168 -9.47 15.44 -7.36
N GLU A 169 -9.50 14.16 -7.68
CA GLU A 169 -10.69 13.35 -7.87
C GLU A 169 -10.82 12.32 -6.74
N VAL A 170 -12.04 11.80 -6.56
CA VAL A 170 -12.36 10.89 -5.47
C VAL A 170 -13.29 9.77 -5.94
N ALA A 171 -12.89 8.53 -5.70
CA ALA A 171 -13.72 7.34 -5.84
C ALA A 171 -14.15 6.81 -4.47
N LEU A 172 -15.39 6.30 -4.40
CA LEU A 172 -15.94 5.65 -3.21
C LEU A 172 -16.13 4.17 -3.48
N PHE A 173 -15.71 3.34 -2.52
CA PHE A 173 -15.98 1.91 -2.53
C PHE A 173 -16.84 1.54 -1.32
N ASP A 174 -18.00 0.95 -1.57
CA ASP A 174 -18.98 0.58 -0.54
C ASP A 174 -18.90 -0.92 -0.22
N LEU A 175 -18.82 -1.26 1.08
CA LEU A 175 -18.80 -2.63 1.59
C LEU A 175 -20.19 -3.17 1.97
N THR A 176 -21.25 -2.36 1.84
CA THR A 176 -22.63 -2.75 2.18
C THR A 176 -23.36 -3.49 1.06
N GLY A 177 -22.80 -3.52 -0.14
CA GLY A 177 -23.38 -4.16 -1.31
C GLY A 177 -22.76 -5.53 -1.62
N SER A 178 -23.09 -6.54 -0.82
CA SER A 178 -22.93 -7.97 -1.13
C SER A 178 -24.27 -8.69 -1.05
#